data_AF-A0A9E4IE59-F1
#
_entry.id   AF-A0A9E4IE59-F1
#
_cell.length_a   1.000
_cell.length_b   1.000
_cell.length_c   1.000
_cell.angle_alpha   90.00
_cell.angle_beta   90.00
_cell.angle_gamma   90.00
#
_symmetry.space_group_name_H-M   'P 1'
#
loop_
_entity.id
_entity.type
_entity.pdbx_description
1 polymer ?
#
loop_
_entity_poly.entity_id
_entity_poly.type
_entity_poly.pdbx_seq_one_letter_code
_entity_poly.pdbx_strand_id
1 'polypeptide(L)'
;MTTETRIEFSEVLGRRIRLGSWEDQKISTYRKIREAVAEERWDDAAALADYFIDEASVCFMLYRQWINDLSNFLKNNGVSSEDVAEVNADIVTKLTLPDGSPWNAHRHWDSFKQEQRELLSHLFRAEADQALDALDAMKETWRQTHDRDVDHTYGLMSEIQDRFGGQGIVDMYKVVLEPLFAWRYEKFDIDKHPWDEALETLMNVACESMRGHLVGPERTGDFELIETDDRFVLRFDPCASGQRTIRGDWIEGTPARMEPPYNWGVSQEEASWNHFQKGVCLYCAHCIILMEEMPMDRFGYPVRTVDPPVYPDTDPDPDVRQKCQWEMFKDPTQTPEEYYTRVGRKKPEVFGSSNFEAPPMPDAGSLGLPGLG
;
A
#
# COMPACT_ATOMS: atom_id res chain seq x y z
N MET A 1 -11.40 28.47 -3.55
CA MET A 1 -11.25 27.40 -2.54
C MET A 1 -9.77 27.25 -2.29
N THR A 2 -9.35 27.33 -1.04
CA THR A 2 -7.94 27.40 -0.63
C THR A 2 -7.16 26.20 -1.15
N THR A 3 -6.17 26.48 -2.01
CA THR A 3 -5.20 25.54 -2.59
C THR A 3 -4.11 25.11 -1.60
N GLU A 4 -4.31 25.38 -0.32
CA GLU A 4 -3.30 25.28 0.71
C GLU A 4 -3.32 23.89 1.35
N THR A 5 -2.17 23.22 1.33
CA THR A 5 -1.94 21.95 2.03
C THR A 5 -2.07 22.18 3.53
N ARG A 6 -2.89 21.38 4.22
CA ARG A 6 -3.10 21.47 5.67
C ARG A 6 -2.97 20.11 6.33
N ILE A 7 -2.47 20.07 7.56
CA ILE A 7 -2.42 18.85 8.38
C ILE A 7 -3.42 19.00 9.51
N GLU A 8 -4.41 18.12 9.57
CA GLU A 8 -5.50 18.20 10.55
C GLU A 8 -5.80 16.82 11.14
N PHE A 9 -6.36 16.79 12.35
CA PHE A 9 -6.85 15.55 12.95
C PHE A 9 -8.19 15.18 12.32
N SER A 10 -8.30 13.96 11.79
CA SER A 10 -9.56 13.40 11.30
C SER A 10 -10.20 12.55 12.39
N GLU A 11 -11.35 12.98 12.90
CA GLU A 11 -12.15 12.19 13.84
C GLU A 11 -12.58 10.85 13.25
N VAL A 12 -12.87 10.81 11.94
CA VAL A 12 -13.28 9.60 11.22
C VAL A 12 -12.15 8.57 11.15
N LEU A 13 -10.89 9.03 11.03
CA LEU A 13 -9.71 8.17 10.93
C LEU A 13 -8.96 8.01 12.25
N GLY A 14 -9.26 8.83 13.27
CA GLY A 14 -8.63 8.80 14.58
C GLY A 14 -7.17 9.26 14.60
N ARG A 15 -6.72 10.01 13.59
CA ARG A 15 -5.31 10.43 13.42
C ARG A 15 -5.17 11.67 12.54
N ARG A 16 -3.96 12.23 12.49
CA ARG A 16 -3.62 13.33 11.58
C ARG A 16 -3.68 12.85 10.13
N ILE A 17 -4.15 13.72 9.25
CA ILE A 17 -4.12 13.54 7.80
C ILE A 17 -3.75 14.85 7.11
N ARG A 18 -3.14 14.74 5.92
CA ARG A 18 -2.92 15.86 5.02
C ARG A 18 -4.12 16.06 4.13
N LEU A 19 -4.70 17.25 4.18
CA LEU A 19 -5.83 17.69 3.36
C LEU A 19 -5.37 18.76 2.37
N GLY A 20 -6.12 18.89 1.28
CA GLY A 20 -5.85 19.82 0.19
C GLY A 20 -6.75 19.48 -1.00
N SER A 21 -6.58 20.18 -2.13
CA SER A 21 -7.23 19.77 -3.39
C SER A 21 -6.72 18.39 -3.86
N TRP A 22 -7.46 17.68 -4.71
CA TRP A 22 -6.97 16.42 -5.29
C TRP A 22 -5.68 16.61 -6.12
N GLU A 23 -5.53 17.77 -6.76
CA GLU A 23 -4.30 18.18 -7.43
C GLU A 23 -3.11 18.35 -6.46
N ASP A 24 -3.39 18.70 -5.20
CA ASP A 24 -2.38 18.77 -4.14
C ASP A 24 -2.06 17.39 -3.53
N GLN A 25 -3.07 16.52 -3.44
CA GLN A 25 -2.95 15.18 -2.86
C GLN A 25 -2.06 14.25 -3.68
N LYS A 26 -2.00 14.44 -5.02
CA LYS A 26 -1.13 13.66 -5.91
C LYS A 26 0.35 14.03 -5.84
N ILE A 27 0.66 15.18 -5.24
CA ILE A 27 2.03 15.63 -5.01
C ILE A 27 2.52 15.04 -3.68
N SER A 28 3.70 14.45 -3.68
CA SER A 28 4.30 13.83 -2.49
C SER A 28 4.55 14.82 -1.37
N THR A 29 4.51 14.32 -0.13
CA THR A 29 4.94 15.07 1.05
C THR A 29 6.40 15.48 0.93
N TYR A 30 7.26 14.61 0.38
CA TYR A 30 8.65 14.93 0.05
C TYR A 30 8.78 16.18 -0.83
N ARG A 31 8.04 16.26 -1.95
CA ARG A 31 8.09 17.44 -2.82
C ARG A 31 7.51 18.68 -2.13
N LYS A 32 6.44 18.52 -1.36
CA LYS A 32 5.82 19.63 -0.60
C LYS A 32 6.78 20.25 0.42
N ILE A 33 7.61 19.44 1.09
CA ILE A 33 8.67 19.95 1.98
C ILE A 33 9.67 20.77 1.18
N ARG A 34 10.14 20.28 0.02
CA ARG A 34 11.10 21.01 -0.83
C ARG A 34 10.52 22.34 -1.35
N GLU A 35 9.26 22.33 -1.79
CA GLU A 35 8.53 23.54 -2.20
C GLU A 35 8.47 24.56 -1.06
N ALA A 36 8.12 24.11 0.16
CA ALA A 36 8.06 24.98 1.33
C ALA A 36 9.44 25.55 1.72
N VAL A 37 10.51 24.76 1.65
CA VAL A 37 11.89 25.25 1.88
C VAL A 37 12.30 26.29 0.84
N ALA A 38 12.03 26.04 -0.44
CA ALA A 38 12.36 26.97 -1.52
C ALA A 38 11.62 28.31 -1.42
N GLU A 39 10.42 28.30 -0.84
CA GLU A 39 9.58 29.48 -0.61
C GLU A 39 9.78 30.10 0.79
N GLU A 40 10.77 29.62 1.56
CA GLU A 40 11.05 30.06 2.94
C GLU A 40 9.85 29.91 3.91
N ARG A 41 8.93 28.98 3.62
CA ARG A 41 7.80 28.61 4.49
C ARG A 41 8.23 27.54 5.50
N TRP A 42 9.10 27.94 6.43
CA TRP A 42 9.77 27.03 7.38
C TRP A 42 8.82 26.26 8.29
N ASP A 43 7.77 26.91 8.80
CA ASP A 43 6.78 26.26 9.66
C ASP A 43 5.99 25.18 8.89
N ASP A 44 5.62 25.45 7.64
CA ASP A 44 4.93 24.48 6.78
C ASP A 44 5.84 23.31 6.44
N ALA A 45 7.11 23.58 6.11
CA ALA A 45 8.11 22.55 5.85
C ALA A 45 8.30 21.64 7.07
N ALA A 46 8.35 22.22 8.28
CA ALA A 46 8.47 21.47 9.52
C ALA A 46 7.22 20.64 9.82
N ALA A 47 6.02 21.18 9.61
CA ALA A 47 4.77 20.43 9.79
C ALA A 47 4.67 19.24 8.82
N LEU A 48 5.05 19.44 7.56
CA LEU A 48 5.08 18.38 6.55
C LEU A 48 6.16 17.32 6.83
N ALA A 49 7.34 17.74 7.28
CA ALA A 49 8.41 16.82 7.71
C ALA A 49 7.98 15.99 8.93
N ASP A 50 7.24 16.58 9.86
CA ASP A 50 6.67 15.86 10.99
C ASP A 50 5.61 14.84 10.54
N TYR A 51 4.70 15.25 9.64
CA TYR A 51 3.66 14.38 9.11
C TYR A 51 4.18 13.27 8.18
N PHE A 52 5.35 13.43 7.56
CA PHE A 52 5.93 12.36 6.73
C PHE A 52 6.20 11.07 7.53
N ILE A 53 6.50 11.18 8.83
CA ILE A 53 6.57 10.02 9.73
C ILE A 53 5.21 9.34 9.89
N ASP A 54 4.10 10.08 9.95
CA ASP A 54 2.77 9.51 10.08
C ASP A 54 2.45 8.64 8.85
N GLU A 55 2.70 9.16 7.64
CA GLU A 55 2.50 8.40 6.40
C GLU A 55 3.34 7.12 6.36
N ALA A 56 4.62 7.22 6.75
CA ALA A 56 5.53 6.07 6.81
C ALA A 56 5.13 5.06 7.90
N SER A 57 4.64 5.54 9.05
CA SER A 57 4.28 4.70 10.19
C SER A 57 3.14 3.75 9.87
N VAL A 58 2.18 4.18 9.05
CA VAL A 58 1.07 3.34 8.58
C VAL A 58 1.61 2.12 7.84
N CYS A 59 2.53 2.32 6.89
CA CYS A 59 3.18 1.24 6.16
C CYS A 59 4.06 0.38 7.07
N PHE A 60 4.91 0.99 7.90
CA PHE A 60 5.84 0.27 8.77
C PHE A 60 5.11 -0.66 9.74
N MET A 61 4.08 -0.16 10.42
CA MET A 61 3.27 -0.94 11.36
C MET A 61 2.50 -2.06 10.64
N LEU A 62 1.97 -1.80 9.44
CA LEU A 62 1.29 -2.82 8.63
C LEU A 62 2.22 -4.00 8.34
N TYR A 63 3.46 -3.75 7.91
CA TYR A 63 4.41 -4.82 7.61
C TYR A 63 4.88 -5.56 8.86
N ARG A 64 5.02 -4.89 10.01
CA ARG A 64 5.27 -5.59 11.29
C ARG A 64 4.17 -6.60 11.58
N GLN A 65 2.91 -6.23 11.34
CA GLN A 65 1.80 -7.13 11.52
C GLN A 65 1.83 -8.26 10.48
N TRP A 66 1.88 -7.94 9.18
CA TRP A 66 1.75 -8.92 8.11
C TRP A 66 2.85 -9.96 8.13
N ILE A 67 4.11 -9.59 8.35
CA ILE A 67 5.21 -10.54 8.43
C ILE A 67 4.98 -11.57 9.56
N ASN A 68 4.45 -11.12 10.69
CA ASN A 68 4.07 -12.01 11.80
C ASN A 68 2.87 -12.89 11.44
N ASP A 69 1.83 -12.32 10.84
CA ASP A 69 0.61 -13.05 10.47
C ASP A 69 0.89 -14.12 9.41
N LEU A 70 1.73 -13.82 8.42
CA LEU A 70 2.19 -14.78 7.40
C LEU A 70 3.03 -15.91 8.02
N SER A 71 3.95 -15.57 8.92
CA SER A 71 4.73 -16.57 9.66
C SER A 71 3.85 -17.45 10.55
N ASN A 72 2.82 -16.89 11.17
CA ASN A 72 1.87 -17.63 11.98
C ASN A 72 0.93 -18.48 11.12
N PHE A 73 0.56 -18.02 9.92
CA PHE A 73 -0.19 -18.80 8.96
C PHE A 73 0.57 -20.08 8.59
N LEU A 74 1.87 -19.98 8.27
CA LEU A 74 2.72 -21.16 8.02
C LEU A 74 2.69 -22.14 9.20
N LYS A 75 2.88 -21.66 10.43
CA LYS A 75 2.86 -22.49 11.66
C LYS A 75 1.52 -23.18 11.88
N ASN A 76 0.43 -22.44 11.74
CA ASN A 76 -0.93 -22.93 11.92
C ASN A 76 -1.32 -23.98 10.85
N ASN A 77 -0.61 -23.99 9.72
CA ASN A 77 -0.77 -24.96 8.64
C ASN A 77 0.33 -26.04 8.64
N GLY A 78 0.95 -26.31 9.79
CA GLY A 78 1.80 -27.48 10.00
C GLY A 78 3.29 -27.30 9.70
N VAL A 79 3.74 -26.08 9.37
CA VAL A 79 5.18 -25.78 9.24
C VAL A 79 5.79 -25.63 10.63
N SER A 80 6.94 -26.27 10.88
CA SER A 80 7.57 -26.21 12.21
C SER A 80 8.09 -24.79 12.51
N SER A 81 8.23 -24.45 13.79
CA SER A 81 8.79 -23.14 14.16
C SER A 81 10.25 -22.96 13.74
N GLU A 82 11.00 -24.07 13.63
CA GLU A 82 12.38 -24.08 13.12
C GLU A 82 12.41 -23.79 11.63
N ASP A 83 11.58 -24.48 10.84
CA ASP A 83 11.46 -24.29 9.38
C ASP A 83 10.99 -22.86 9.05
N VAL A 84 9.99 -22.32 9.77
CA VAL A 84 9.60 -20.90 9.60
C VAL A 84 10.73 -19.93 9.93
N ALA A 85 11.58 -20.23 10.92
CA ALA A 85 12.73 -19.39 11.23
C ALA A 85 13.80 -19.47 10.14
N GLU A 86 14.04 -20.64 9.56
CA GLU A 86 14.95 -20.85 8.43
C GLU A 86 14.48 -20.11 7.18
N VAL A 87 13.19 -20.21 6.83
CA VAL A 87 12.56 -19.45 5.74
C VAL A 87 12.76 -17.94 5.93
N ASN A 88 12.46 -17.43 7.13
CA ASN A 88 12.66 -16.01 7.42
C ASN A 88 14.13 -15.60 7.30
N ALA A 89 15.06 -16.43 7.79
CA ALA A 89 16.49 -16.16 7.69
C ALA A 89 16.96 -16.13 6.24
N ASP A 90 16.56 -17.11 5.42
CA ASP A 90 16.86 -17.16 3.98
C ASP A 90 16.34 -15.91 3.26
N ILE A 91 15.08 -15.55 3.47
CA ILE A 91 14.50 -14.32 2.92
C ILE A 91 15.35 -13.12 3.31
N VAL A 92 15.63 -12.92 4.61
CA VAL A 92 16.41 -11.78 5.11
C VAL A 92 17.82 -11.73 4.52
N THR A 93 18.47 -12.86 4.24
CA THR A 93 19.79 -12.86 3.59
C THR A 93 19.77 -12.25 2.18
N LYS A 94 18.64 -12.37 1.46
CA LYS A 94 18.41 -11.80 0.13
C LYS A 94 18.08 -10.30 0.17
N LEU A 95 17.85 -9.75 1.36
CA LEU A 95 17.44 -8.35 1.60
C LEU A 95 18.60 -7.44 2.01
N THR A 96 19.85 -7.86 1.78
CA THR A 96 21.05 -7.08 2.09
C THR A 96 20.96 -5.67 1.49
N LEU A 97 21.40 -4.67 2.25
CA LEU A 97 21.34 -3.26 1.86
C LEU A 97 22.41 -2.93 0.82
N PRO A 98 22.31 -1.79 0.11
CA PRO A 98 23.29 -1.40 -0.91
C PRO A 98 24.73 -1.33 -0.41
N ASP A 99 24.94 -1.04 0.88
CA ASP A 99 26.25 -1.00 1.54
C ASP A 99 26.78 -2.39 1.96
N GLY A 100 26.02 -3.46 1.70
CA GLY A 100 26.35 -4.84 2.09
C GLY A 100 25.96 -5.19 3.53
N SER A 101 25.35 -4.27 4.28
CA SER A 101 24.94 -4.54 5.66
C SER A 101 23.64 -5.35 5.74
N PRO A 102 23.46 -6.18 6.78
CA PRO A 102 22.26 -7.00 6.92
C PRO A 102 21.03 -6.15 7.24
N TRP A 103 19.90 -6.55 6.67
CA TRP A 103 18.62 -5.91 6.92
C TRP A 103 18.19 -6.02 8.40
N ASN A 104 17.78 -4.89 8.98
CA ASN A 104 17.15 -4.85 10.29
C ASN A 104 16.14 -3.70 10.35
N ALA A 105 14.86 -4.06 10.38
CA ALA A 105 13.75 -3.11 10.32
C ALA A 105 13.71 -2.13 11.48
N HIS A 106 13.91 -2.59 12.72
CA HIS A 106 13.85 -1.71 13.89
C HIS A 106 14.99 -0.69 13.89
N ARG A 107 16.19 -1.12 13.51
CA ARG A 107 17.34 -0.22 13.37
C ARG A 107 17.07 0.87 12.33
N HIS A 108 16.54 0.50 11.17
CA HIS A 108 16.28 1.49 10.11
C HIS A 108 15.12 2.42 10.45
N TRP A 109 14.09 1.91 11.11
CA TRP A 109 13.03 2.76 11.65
C TRP A 109 13.55 3.76 12.68
N ASP A 110 14.49 3.35 13.55
CA ASP A 110 15.13 4.25 14.50
C ASP A 110 16.02 5.29 13.80
N SER A 111 16.77 4.89 12.75
CA SER A 111 17.52 5.83 11.91
C SER A 111 16.60 6.86 11.24
N PHE A 112 15.51 6.41 10.62
CA PHE A 112 14.54 7.28 9.96
C PHE A 112 13.95 8.33 10.92
N LYS A 113 13.56 7.92 12.13
CA LYS A 113 13.11 8.87 13.18
C LYS A 113 14.21 9.81 13.64
N GLN A 114 15.46 9.37 13.64
CA GLN A 114 16.59 10.22 14.02
C GLN A 114 16.88 11.28 12.94
N GLU A 115 16.85 10.88 11.67
CA GLU A 115 16.99 11.75 10.51
C GLU A 115 15.84 12.76 10.43
N GLN A 116 14.61 12.37 10.79
CA GLN A 116 13.49 13.31 10.93
C GLN A 116 13.79 14.40 11.96
N ARG A 117 14.34 14.04 13.13
CA ARG A 117 14.71 15.03 14.16
C ARG A 117 15.80 15.97 13.67
N GLU A 118 16.74 15.47 12.86
CA GLU A 118 17.81 16.26 12.26
C GLU A 118 17.26 17.22 11.19
N LEU A 119 16.38 16.73 10.31
CA LEU A 119 15.65 17.56 9.35
C LEU A 119 14.88 18.70 10.05
N LEU A 120 14.08 18.38 11.06
CA LEU A 120 13.33 19.39 11.83
C LEU A 120 14.27 20.43 12.45
N SER A 121 15.41 19.99 12.97
CA SER A 121 16.46 20.85 13.53
C SER A 121 16.98 21.86 12.50
N HIS A 122 17.25 21.46 11.26
CA HIS A 122 17.68 22.35 10.18
C HIS A 122 16.56 23.29 9.71
N LEU A 123 15.32 22.79 9.61
CA LEU A 123 14.15 23.59 9.24
C LEU A 123 13.89 24.73 10.25
N PHE A 124 13.96 24.46 11.56
CA PHE A 124 13.79 25.49 12.58
C PHE A 124 14.95 26.51 12.64
N ARG A 125 16.10 26.21 12.03
CA ARG A 125 17.22 27.15 11.87
C ARG A 125 17.23 27.86 10.52
N ALA A 126 16.27 27.58 9.63
CA ALA A 126 16.22 28.07 8.26
C ALA A 126 17.50 27.74 7.46
N GLU A 127 18.06 26.56 7.69
CA GLU A 127 19.27 26.06 7.01
C GLU A 127 18.86 25.27 5.75
N ALA A 128 18.57 25.99 4.65
CA ALA A 128 17.95 25.43 3.45
C ALA A 128 18.70 24.20 2.89
N ASP A 129 20.00 24.33 2.61
CA ASP A 129 20.80 23.28 1.98
C ASP A 129 20.88 22.04 2.88
N GLN A 130 21.15 22.23 4.17
CA GLN A 130 21.22 21.14 5.15
C GLN A 130 19.87 20.45 5.37
N ALA A 131 18.76 21.21 5.33
CA ALA A 131 17.42 20.64 5.42
C ALA A 131 17.10 19.78 4.20
N LEU A 132 17.47 20.22 2.99
CA LEU A 132 17.25 19.43 1.77
C LEU A 132 18.11 18.16 1.75
N ASP A 133 19.37 18.25 2.17
CA ASP A 133 20.26 17.08 2.31
C ASP A 133 19.72 16.08 3.35
N ALA A 134 19.27 16.57 4.51
CA ALA A 134 18.67 15.74 5.55
C ALA A 134 17.36 15.08 5.09
N LEU A 135 16.53 15.79 4.32
CA LEU A 135 15.31 15.24 3.72
C LEU A 135 15.62 14.12 2.72
N ASP A 136 16.65 14.29 1.90
CA ASP A 136 17.08 13.28 0.91
C ASP A 136 17.58 12.01 1.59
N ALA A 137 18.37 12.15 2.67
CA ALA A 137 18.81 11.03 3.50
C ALA A 137 17.61 10.32 4.17
N MET A 138 16.73 11.09 4.82
CA MET A 138 15.52 10.58 5.47
C MET A 138 14.62 9.78 4.51
N LYS A 139 14.38 10.32 3.31
CA LYS A 139 13.57 9.66 2.27
C LYS A 139 14.22 8.35 1.83
N GLU A 140 15.54 8.32 1.68
CA GLU A 140 16.27 7.12 1.24
C GLU A 140 16.25 6.02 2.31
N THR A 141 16.44 6.36 3.58
CA THR A 141 16.28 5.40 4.69
C THR A 141 14.87 4.83 4.73
N TRP A 142 13.84 5.66 4.53
CA TRP A 142 12.46 5.16 4.44
C TRP A 142 12.23 4.26 3.24
N ARG A 143 12.72 4.64 2.05
CA ARG A 143 12.61 3.82 0.84
C ARG A 143 13.19 2.43 1.05
N GLN A 144 14.41 2.34 1.58
CA GLN A 144 15.06 1.07 1.87
C GLN A 144 14.28 0.27 2.92
N THR A 145 13.78 0.94 3.96
CA THR A 145 12.94 0.30 4.99
C THR A 145 11.69 -0.33 4.40
N HIS A 146 10.94 0.47 3.65
CA HIS A 146 9.72 0.07 2.99
C HIS A 146 9.97 -1.09 2.01
N ASP A 147 11.01 -1.00 1.18
CA ASP A 147 11.26 -1.98 0.12
C ASP A 147 11.64 -3.35 0.68
N ARG A 148 12.46 -3.38 1.74
CA ARG A 148 12.80 -4.64 2.41
C ARG A 148 11.60 -5.25 3.12
N ASP A 149 10.69 -4.45 3.65
CA ASP A 149 9.47 -4.94 4.27
C ASP A 149 8.47 -5.52 3.25
N VAL A 150 8.32 -4.86 2.10
CA VAL A 150 7.58 -5.42 0.95
C VAL A 150 8.19 -6.75 0.53
N ASP A 151 9.51 -6.78 0.32
CA ASP A 151 10.19 -7.98 -0.17
C ASP A 151 10.14 -9.13 0.84
N HIS A 152 10.24 -8.85 2.15
CA HIS A 152 10.09 -9.87 3.20
C HIS A 152 8.67 -10.46 3.17
N THR A 153 7.66 -9.59 3.13
CA THR A 153 6.26 -9.97 2.99
C THR A 153 6.07 -10.84 1.74
N TYR A 154 6.65 -10.45 0.60
CA TYR A 154 6.55 -11.17 -0.66
C TYR A 154 7.22 -12.56 -0.60
N GLY A 155 8.41 -12.64 0.00
CA GLY A 155 9.12 -13.92 0.17
C GLY A 155 8.29 -14.93 0.96
N LEU A 156 7.61 -14.48 2.03
CA LEU A 156 6.70 -15.34 2.80
C LEU A 156 5.46 -15.75 1.99
N MET A 157 4.91 -14.85 1.16
CA MET A 157 3.81 -15.21 0.24
C MET A 157 4.25 -16.24 -0.80
N SER A 158 5.47 -16.12 -1.33
CA SER A 158 6.05 -17.13 -2.22
C SER A 158 6.17 -18.48 -1.55
N GLU A 159 6.70 -18.51 -0.32
CA GLU A 159 6.81 -19.75 0.46
C GLU A 159 5.44 -20.41 0.69
N ILE A 160 4.41 -19.61 0.98
CA ILE A 160 3.03 -20.07 1.14
C ILE A 160 2.50 -20.67 -0.18
N GLN A 161 2.76 -20.02 -1.32
CA GLN A 161 2.39 -20.55 -2.63
C GLN A 161 3.10 -21.89 -2.92
N ASP A 162 4.39 -21.99 -2.63
CA ASP A 162 5.18 -23.19 -2.90
C ASP A 162 4.69 -24.40 -2.09
N ARG A 163 4.27 -24.17 -0.84
CA ARG A 163 3.79 -25.24 0.05
C ARG A 163 2.33 -25.60 -0.16
N PHE A 164 1.48 -24.62 -0.45
CA PHE A 164 0.02 -24.77 -0.36
C PHE A 164 -0.72 -24.40 -1.66
N GLY A 165 0.00 -24.04 -2.72
CA GLY A 165 -0.57 -23.64 -4.00
C GLY A 165 -1.36 -22.32 -3.94
N GLY A 166 -2.13 -22.04 -4.99
CA GLY A 166 -2.94 -20.83 -5.06
C GLY A 166 -4.05 -20.76 -4.00
N GLN A 167 -4.59 -21.90 -3.57
CA GLN A 167 -5.56 -21.95 -2.46
C GLN A 167 -4.93 -21.47 -1.14
N GLY A 168 -3.64 -21.76 -0.90
CA GLY A 168 -2.91 -21.24 0.25
C GLY A 168 -2.82 -19.72 0.27
N ILE A 169 -2.71 -19.07 -0.90
CA ILE A 169 -2.74 -17.61 -1.02
C ILE A 169 -4.11 -17.04 -0.63
N VAL A 170 -5.20 -17.66 -1.11
CA VAL A 170 -6.56 -17.25 -0.77
C VAL A 170 -6.81 -17.39 0.73
N ASP A 171 -6.44 -18.52 1.32
CA ASP A 171 -6.68 -18.78 2.74
C ASP A 171 -5.80 -17.91 3.65
N MET A 172 -4.56 -17.62 3.23
CA MET A 172 -3.71 -16.63 3.89
C MET A 172 -4.36 -15.24 3.90
N TYR A 173 -4.89 -14.80 2.75
CA TYR A 173 -5.49 -13.48 2.66
C TYR A 173 -6.77 -13.35 3.47
N LYS A 174 -7.56 -14.42 3.65
CA LYS A 174 -8.68 -14.40 4.60
C LYS A 174 -8.19 -14.05 6.01
N VAL A 175 -7.13 -14.71 6.47
CA VAL A 175 -6.56 -14.45 7.81
C VAL A 175 -6.02 -13.02 7.95
N VAL A 176 -5.29 -12.54 6.95
CA VAL A 176 -4.62 -11.23 7.00
C VAL A 176 -5.60 -10.06 6.77
N LEU A 177 -6.64 -10.25 5.94
CA LEU A 177 -7.52 -9.17 5.50
C LEU A 177 -8.85 -9.10 6.25
N GLU A 178 -9.39 -10.19 6.80
CA GLU A 178 -10.67 -10.14 7.51
C GLU A 178 -10.68 -9.13 8.68
N PRO A 179 -9.67 -9.07 9.56
CA PRO A 179 -9.58 -8.04 10.61
C PRO A 179 -9.59 -6.61 10.05
N LEU A 180 -8.84 -6.39 8.97
CA LEU A 180 -8.73 -5.08 8.32
C LEU A 180 -10.06 -4.69 7.68
N PHE A 181 -10.72 -5.62 6.99
CA PHE A 181 -12.01 -5.40 6.35
C PHE A 181 -13.10 -5.07 7.39
N ALA A 182 -13.16 -5.86 8.48
CA ALA A 182 -14.16 -5.69 9.54
C ALA A 182 -14.17 -4.26 10.11
N TRP A 183 -12.99 -3.71 10.39
CA TRP A 183 -12.84 -2.39 10.97
C TRP A 183 -12.90 -1.25 9.95
N ARG A 184 -12.22 -1.42 8.80
CA ARG A 184 -11.97 -0.31 7.87
C ARG A 184 -13.04 -0.16 6.80
N TYR A 185 -13.65 -1.27 6.35
CA TYR A 185 -14.55 -1.26 5.20
C TYR A 185 -16.03 -1.10 5.56
N GLU A 186 -16.42 -1.23 6.83
CA GLU A 186 -17.78 -0.91 7.27
C GLU A 186 -18.18 0.55 6.94
N LYS A 187 -17.21 1.47 6.93
CA LYS A 187 -17.39 2.88 6.58
C LYS A 187 -17.81 3.10 5.13
N PHE A 188 -17.67 2.09 4.27
CA PHE A 188 -18.00 2.15 2.84
C PHE A 188 -19.32 1.46 2.49
N ASP A 189 -20.10 1.05 3.49
CA ASP A 189 -21.44 0.50 3.33
C ASP A 189 -22.49 1.62 3.17
N ILE A 190 -23.13 1.71 2.01
CA ILE A 190 -24.14 2.74 1.71
C ILE A 190 -25.39 2.64 2.60
N ASP A 191 -25.64 1.50 3.24
CA ASP A 191 -26.75 1.38 4.20
C ASP A 191 -26.45 2.07 5.55
N LYS A 192 -25.17 2.35 5.82
CA LYS A 192 -24.69 2.90 7.10
C LYS A 192 -24.15 4.32 6.97
N HIS A 193 -23.53 4.64 5.83
CA HIS A 193 -22.83 5.89 5.61
C HIS A 193 -23.15 6.49 4.23
N PRO A 194 -23.31 7.82 4.11
CA PRO A 194 -23.39 8.50 2.82
C PRO A 194 -22.13 8.23 1.98
N TRP A 195 -22.31 7.87 0.71
CA TRP A 195 -21.17 7.48 -0.14
C TRP A 195 -20.23 8.64 -0.44
N ASP A 196 -20.71 9.88 -0.53
CA ASP A 196 -19.88 11.06 -0.77
C ASP A 196 -18.85 11.28 0.35
N GLU A 197 -19.28 11.20 1.61
CA GLU A 197 -18.38 11.26 2.77
C GLU A 197 -17.41 10.07 2.82
N ALA A 198 -17.93 8.87 2.49
CA ALA A 198 -17.16 7.64 2.45
C ALA A 198 -16.09 7.68 1.35
N LEU A 199 -16.42 8.22 0.17
CA LEU A 199 -15.53 8.39 -0.98
C LEU A 199 -14.43 9.42 -0.68
N GLU A 200 -14.75 10.54 -0.04
CA GLU A 200 -13.73 11.51 0.39
C GLU A 200 -12.74 10.86 1.36
N THR A 201 -13.24 10.10 2.34
CA THR A 201 -12.41 9.33 3.27
C THR A 201 -11.55 8.30 2.52
N LEU A 202 -12.14 7.56 1.57
CA LEU A 202 -11.46 6.55 0.76
C LEU A 202 -10.33 7.15 -0.07
N MET A 203 -10.56 8.32 -0.68
CA MET A 203 -9.61 9.06 -1.50
C MET A 203 -8.45 9.60 -0.68
N ASN A 204 -8.73 10.25 0.47
CA ASN A 204 -7.69 10.74 1.38
C ASN A 204 -6.75 9.59 1.82
N VAL A 205 -7.35 8.49 2.24
CA VAL A 205 -6.62 7.29 2.69
C VAL A 205 -5.85 6.63 1.54
N ALA A 206 -6.41 6.60 0.32
CA ALA A 206 -5.71 6.08 -0.86
C ALA A 206 -4.47 6.92 -1.18
N CYS A 207 -4.64 8.24 -1.27
CA CYS A 207 -3.56 9.16 -1.60
C CYS A 207 -2.43 9.09 -0.56
N GLU A 208 -2.79 9.10 0.73
CA GLU A 208 -1.82 9.00 1.82
C GLU A 208 -1.07 7.66 1.81
N SER A 209 -1.78 6.55 1.65
CA SER A 209 -1.14 5.23 1.59
C SER A 209 -0.09 5.19 0.48
N MET A 210 -0.41 5.73 -0.71
CA MET A 210 0.50 5.68 -1.85
C MET A 210 1.68 6.66 -1.73
N ARG A 211 1.51 7.80 -1.05
CA ARG A 211 2.65 8.65 -0.64
C ARG A 211 3.56 7.94 0.35
N GLY A 212 2.99 7.29 1.36
CA GLY A 212 3.73 6.47 2.33
C GLY A 212 4.49 5.31 1.67
N HIS A 213 3.92 4.69 0.62
CA HIS A 213 4.60 3.68 -0.18
C HIS A 213 5.74 4.24 -1.05
N LEU A 214 5.87 5.56 -1.21
CA LEU A 214 6.82 6.20 -2.11
C LEU A 214 6.66 5.74 -3.57
N VAL A 215 5.44 5.78 -4.11
CA VAL A 215 5.18 5.50 -5.53
C VAL A 215 5.92 6.46 -6.47
N GLY A 216 5.99 6.09 -7.74
CA GLY A 216 6.61 6.89 -8.79
C GLY A 216 8.08 6.51 -9.06
N PRO A 217 8.65 6.91 -10.20
CA PRO A 217 9.93 6.38 -10.67
C PRO A 217 11.12 6.80 -9.79
N GLU A 218 11.08 8.01 -9.25
CA GLU A 218 12.09 8.53 -8.31
C GLU A 218 11.85 8.09 -6.85
N ARG A 219 10.78 7.32 -6.62
CA ARG A 219 10.36 6.84 -5.29
C ARG A 219 10.20 7.99 -4.30
N THR A 220 9.46 9.01 -4.71
CA THR A 220 9.15 10.21 -3.90
C THR A 220 7.73 10.20 -3.35
N GLY A 221 6.83 9.37 -3.89
CA GLY A 221 5.41 9.33 -3.49
C GLY A 221 4.47 10.07 -4.43
N ASP A 222 4.93 10.40 -5.64
CA ASP A 222 4.16 11.15 -6.62
C ASP A 222 3.42 10.22 -7.58
N PHE A 223 2.18 10.58 -7.91
CA PHE A 223 1.33 9.75 -8.75
C PHE A 223 0.43 10.57 -9.66
N GLU A 224 -0.17 9.90 -10.65
CA GLU A 224 -1.18 10.51 -11.49
C GLU A 224 -2.55 10.39 -10.79
N LEU A 225 -3.29 11.48 -10.73
CA LEU A 225 -4.68 11.50 -10.31
C LEU A 225 -5.48 12.17 -11.42
N ILE A 226 -6.47 11.46 -11.94
CA ILE A 226 -7.37 11.91 -12.99
C ILE A 226 -8.78 11.87 -12.42
N GLU A 227 -9.47 13.00 -12.44
CA GLU A 227 -10.89 13.08 -12.11
C GLU A 227 -11.71 13.12 -13.40
N THR A 228 -12.64 12.18 -13.55
CA THR A 228 -13.65 12.18 -14.62
C THR A 228 -15.02 12.52 -14.05
N ASP A 229 -16.05 12.56 -14.90
CA ASP A 229 -17.42 12.83 -14.47
C ASP A 229 -17.95 11.75 -13.50
N ASP A 230 -17.51 10.50 -13.66
CA ASP A 230 -18.03 9.33 -12.96
C ASP A 230 -17.08 8.72 -11.93
N ARG A 231 -15.77 9.03 -11.95
CA ARG A 231 -14.79 8.41 -11.06
C ARG A 231 -13.50 9.20 -10.88
N PHE A 232 -12.70 8.75 -9.92
CA PHE A 232 -11.29 9.09 -9.78
C PHE A 232 -10.43 7.93 -10.25
N VAL A 233 -9.34 8.22 -10.93
CA VAL A 233 -8.34 7.25 -11.39
C VAL A 233 -6.99 7.64 -10.83
N LEU A 234 -6.39 6.77 -10.02
CA LEU A 234 -5.02 6.92 -9.52
C LEU A 234 -4.11 5.95 -10.26
N ARG A 235 -2.98 6.42 -10.79
CA ARG A 235 -1.99 5.56 -11.47
C ARG A 235 -0.61 5.71 -10.87
N PHE A 236 0.06 4.58 -10.73
CA PHE A 236 1.35 4.46 -10.07
C PHE A 236 2.34 3.80 -11.01
N ASP A 237 3.54 4.37 -11.12
CA ASP A 237 4.57 3.87 -12.02
C ASP A 237 5.99 4.09 -11.47
N PRO A 238 6.57 3.09 -10.77
CA PRO A 238 5.91 1.89 -10.30
C PRO A 238 4.98 2.17 -9.12
N CYS A 239 3.99 1.31 -8.93
CA CYS A 239 3.54 0.98 -7.59
C CYS A 239 4.73 0.40 -6.79
N ALA A 240 5.12 1.06 -5.71
CA ALA A 240 6.33 0.74 -4.95
C ALA A 240 6.32 -0.62 -4.21
N SER A 241 5.18 -1.31 -4.24
CA SER A 241 5.05 -2.68 -3.76
C SER A 241 5.11 -3.66 -4.93
N GLY A 242 3.96 -4.16 -5.39
CA GLY A 242 3.91 -5.27 -6.34
C GLY A 242 4.51 -4.96 -7.70
N GLN A 243 4.40 -3.73 -8.21
CA GLN A 243 5.02 -3.38 -9.48
C GLN A 243 6.54 -3.35 -9.40
N ARG A 244 7.08 -2.72 -8.35
CA ARG A 244 8.53 -2.75 -8.07
C ARG A 244 9.01 -4.19 -7.87
N THR A 245 8.24 -5.03 -7.17
CA THR A 245 8.56 -6.46 -7.02
C THR A 245 8.69 -7.16 -8.37
N ILE A 246 7.73 -6.95 -9.28
CA ILE A 246 7.74 -7.69 -10.54
C ILE A 246 8.65 -7.13 -11.64
N ARG A 247 8.97 -5.84 -11.55
CA ARG A 247 9.85 -5.12 -12.48
C ARG A 247 11.32 -5.15 -12.05
N GLY A 248 11.56 -5.27 -10.75
CA GLY A 248 12.85 -4.99 -10.13
C GLY A 248 12.95 -3.54 -9.64
N ASP A 249 14.05 -3.23 -8.97
CA ASP A 249 14.34 -1.89 -8.47
C ASP A 249 15.48 -1.27 -9.28
N TRP A 250 15.15 -0.27 -10.10
CA TRP A 250 16.12 0.42 -10.94
C TRP A 250 16.99 1.41 -10.16
N ILE A 251 16.57 1.87 -8.98
CA ILE A 251 17.38 2.76 -8.13
C ILE A 251 18.52 1.97 -7.52
N GLU A 252 18.24 0.77 -7.00
CA GLU A 252 19.26 -0.12 -6.43
C GLU A 252 19.91 -1.06 -7.46
N GLY A 253 19.38 -1.11 -8.69
CA GLY A 253 19.85 -2.01 -9.74
C GLY A 253 19.59 -3.49 -9.42
N THR A 254 18.52 -3.81 -8.69
CA THR A 254 18.16 -5.19 -8.35
C THR A 254 17.14 -5.76 -9.34
N PRO A 255 17.23 -7.06 -9.68
CA PRO A 255 16.34 -7.66 -10.67
C PRO A 255 14.92 -7.83 -10.12
N ALA A 256 14.00 -8.17 -11.03
CA ALA A 256 12.67 -8.64 -10.66
C ALA A 256 12.77 -9.77 -9.63
N ARG A 257 11.84 -9.82 -8.67
CA ARG A 257 11.91 -10.82 -7.59
C ARG A 257 11.63 -12.25 -8.04
N MET A 258 11.24 -12.46 -9.29
CA MET A 258 11.14 -13.79 -9.92
C MET A 258 12.49 -14.28 -10.44
N GLU A 259 13.51 -13.42 -10.48
CA GLU A 259 14.85 -13.74 -10.95
C GLU A 259 15.82 -13.97 -9.76
N PRO A 260 16.98 -14.60 -9.99
CA PRO A 260 18.01 -14.75 -8.97
C PRO A 260 18.45 -13.39 -8.38
N PRO A 261 18.74 -13.30 -7.07
CA PRO A 261 18.81 -14.40 -6.09
C PRO A 261 17.46 -14.75 -5.42
N TYR A 262 16.39 -14.04 -5.75
CA TYR A 262 15.10 -14.15 -5.05
C TYR A 262 14.34 -15.42 -5.44
N ASN A 263 14.12 -15.61 -6.76
CA ASN A 263 13.37 -16.73 -7.34
C ASN A 263 11.97 -16.92 -6.72
N TRP A 264 11.26 -15.84 -6.41
CA TRP A 264 9.93 -15.88 -5.83
C TRP A 264 8.84 -16.01 -6.89
N GLY A 265 7.69 -16.58 -6.50
CA GLY A 265 6.58 -16.90 -7.39
C GLY A 265 5.69 -15.71 -7.76
N VAL A 266 4.85 -15.92 -8.77
CA VAL A 266 3.69 -15.09 -9.18
C VAL A 266 2.47 -16.02 -9.32
N SER A 267 1.27 -15.51 -9.59
CA SER A 267 0.11 -16.38 -9.82
C SER A 267 0.39 -17.38 -10.95
N GLN A 268 0.17 -18.68 -10.67
CA GLN A 268 0.42 -19.79 -11.62
C GLN A 268 -0.87 -20.36 -12.23
N GLU A 269 -2.01 -20.04 -11.62
CA GLU A 269 -3.35 -20.49 -11.99
C GLU A 269 -4.26 -19.30 -12.32
N GLU A 270 -5.32 -19.55 -13.05
CA GLU A 270 -6.37 -18.56 -13.31
C GLU A 270 -7.43 -18.69 -12.22
N ALA A 271 -7.63 -17.65 -11.44
CA ALA A 271 -8.58 -17.61 -10.34
C ALA A 271 -9.12 -16.20 -10.12
N SER A 272 -10.23 -16.06 -9.39
CA SER A 272 -10.83 -14.75 -9.18
C SER A 272 -9.87 -13.73 -8.55
N TRP A 273 -9.05 -14.19 -7.59
CA TRP A 273 -8.10 -13.36 -6.84
C TRP A 273 -6.96 -12.78 -7.69
N ASN A 274 -6.84 -13.19 -8.96
CA ASN A 274 -5.88 -12.68 -9.93
C ASN A 274 -6.52 -12.26 -11.26
N HIS A 275 -7.81 -11.92 -11.26
CA HIS A 275 -8.56 -11.57 -12.47
C HIS A 275 -8.57 -12.66 -13.54
N PHE A 276 -8.43 -13.93 -13.13
CA PHE A 276 -8.21 -15.07 -14.02
C PHE A 276 -6.99 -14.87 -14.93
N GLN A 277 -5.95 -14.18 -14.44
CA GLN A 277 -4.72 -13.88 -15.15
C GLN A 277 -3.51 -14.44 -14.39
N LYS A 278 -2.72 -15.25 -15.09
CA LYS A 278 -1.41 -15.72 -14.60
C LYS A 278 -0.39 -14.60 -14.63
N GLY A 279 0.62 -14.70 -13.77
CA GLY A 279 1.69 -13.70 -13.66
C GLY A 279 1.36 -12.50 -12.77
N VAL A 280 0.15 -12.42 -12.20
CA VAL A 280 -0.20 -11.39 -11.24
C VAL A 280 0.67 -11.55 -9.98
N CYS A 281 1.23 -10.45 -9.53
CA CYS A 281 2.04 -10.36 -8.32
C CYS A 281 1.26 -10.90 -7.10
N LEU A 282 1.88 -11.78 -6.30
CA LEU A 282 1.22 -12.38 -5.13
C LEU A 282 0.77 -11.32 -4.12
N TYR A 283 1.57 -10.26 -3.94
CA TYR A 283 1.18 -9.11 -3.12
C TYR A 283 0.00 -8.37 -3.74
N CYS A 284 -0.03 -8.13 -5.04
CA CYS A 284 -1.15 -7.41 -5.69
C CYS A 284 -2.51 -8.09 -5.54
N ALA A 285 -2.55 -9.41 -5.33
CA ALA A 285 -3.79 -10.13 -5.07
C ALA A 285 -4.57 -9.57 -3.85
N HIS A 286 -3.87 -9.01 -2.84
CA HIS A 286 -4.56 -8.36 -1.71
C HIS A 286 -5.44 -7.19 -2.15
N CYS A 287 -5.03 -6.45 -3.19
CA CYS A 287 -5.82 -5.34 -3.72
C CYS A 287 -7.12 -5.87 -4.35
N ILE A 288 -7.03 -6.95 -5.14
CA ILE A 288 -8.20 -7.56 -5.78
C ILE A 288 -9.16 -8.09 -4.70
N ILE A 289 -8.65 -8.89 -3.76
CA ILE A 289 -9.48 -9.51 -2.73
C ILE A 289 -10.11 -8.45 -1.82
N LEU A 290 -9.32 -7.53 -1.28
CA LEU A 290 -9.78 -6.56 -0.28
C LEU A 290 -10.67 -5.47 -0.89
N MET A 291 -10.38 -5.02 -2.11
CA MET A 291 -11.02 -3.83 -2.70
C MET A 291 -12.15 -4.18 -3.68
N GLU A 292 -12.13 -5.38 -4.27
CA GLU A 292 -13.16 -5.86 -5.20
C GLU A 292 -13.97 -6.99 -4.59
N GLU A 293 -13.36 -8.15 -4.33
CA GLU A 293 -14.11 -9.36 -3.98
C GLU A 293 -14.88 -9.21 -2.67
N MET A 294 -14.20 -8.87 -1.57
CA MET A 294 -14.84 -8.77 -0.25
C MET A 294 -15.94 -7.69 -0.23
N PRO A 295 -15.76 -6.48 -0.78
CA PRO A 295 -16.84 -5.50 -0.91
C PRO A 295 -17.98 -5.95 -1.83
N MET A 296 -17.70 -6.59 -2.96
CA MET A 296 -18.75 -7.10 -3.85
C MET A 296 -19.61 -8.13 -3.13
N ASP A 297 -18.96 -9.06 -2.42
CA ASP A 297 -19.65 -10.14 -1.70
C ASP A 297 -20.42 -9.59 -0.48
N ARG A 298 -20.02 -8.43 0.08
CA ARG A 298 -20.64 -7.83 1.28
C ARG A 298 -21.68 -6.75 0.99
N PHE A 299 -21.42 -5.88 0.03
CA PHE A 299 -22.17 -4.66 -0.27
C PHE A 299 -22.80 -4.67 -1.67
N GLY A 300 -22.38 -5.61 -2.53
CA GLY A 300 -22.83 -5.69 -3.91
C GLY A 300 -22.03 -4.83 -4.89
N TYR A 301 -20.94 -4.18 -4.47
CA TYR A 301 -20.09 -3.35 -5.32
C TYR A 301 -18.62 -3.34 -4.85
N PRO A 302 -17.64 -3.15 -5.75
CA PRO A 302 -16.26 -2.86 -5.35
C PRO A 302 -16.16 -1.49 -4.70
N VAL A 303 -15.31 -1.36 -3.68
CA VAL A 303 -14.96 -0.04 -3.11
C VAL A 303 -13.86 0.62 -3.96
N ARG A 304 -12.98 -0.17 -4.55
CA ARG A 304 -12.05 0.27 -5.61
C ARG A 304 -11.93 -0.84 -6.64
N THR A 305 -11.82 -0.49 -7.91
CA THR A 305 -11.36 -1.42 -8.93
C THR A 305 -9.87 -1.22 -9.15
N VAL A 306 -9.14 -2.31 -9.36
CA VAL A 306 -7.68 -2.29 -9.46
C VAL A 306 -7.22 -2.95 -10.74
N ASP A 307 -6.22 -2.38 -11.40
CA ASP A 307 -5.51 -3.04 -12.48
C ASP A 307 -4.07 -3.26 -12.00
N PRO A 308 -3.77 -4.46 -11.48
CA PRO A 308 -2.43 -4.76 -11.01
C PRO A 308 -1.50 -5.06 -12.20
N PRO A 309 -0.20 -4.81 -12.04
CA PRO A 309 0.78 -5.18 -13.04
C PRO A 309 0.98 -6.71 -13.09
N VAL A 310 1.34 -7.23 -14.25
CA VAL A 310 1.50 -8.66 -14.53
C VAL A 310 2.91 -8.94 -15.04
N TYR A 311 3.56 -9.94 -14.46
CA TYR A 311 4.91 -10.34 -14.83
C TYR A 311 4.92 -11.09 -16.17
N PRO A 312 5.89 -10.84 -17.08
CA PRO A 312 6.95 -9.84 -16.96
C PRO A 312 6.52 -8.40 -17.29
N ASP A 313 6.96 -7.46 -16.47
CA ASP A 313 6.89 -6.00 -16.72
C ASP A 313 8.32 -5.45 -16.82
N THR A 314 9.01 -5.77 -17.93
CA THR A 314 10.46 -5.53 -18.08
C THR A 314 10.80 -4.37 -19.01
N ASP A 315 9.82 -3.73 -19.64
CA ASP A 315 10.08 -2.60 -20.54
C ASP A 315 10.34 -1.32 -19.72
N PRO A 316 11.51 -0.66 -19.86
CA PRO A 316 11.77 0.58 -19.15
C PRO A 316 11.06 1.79 -19.77
N ASP A 317 10.55 1.69 -21.01
CA ASP A 317 9.93 2.81 -21.72
C ASP A 317 8.60 3.23 -21.03
N PRO A 318 8.52 4.47 -20.50
CA PRO A 318 7.33 4.96 -19.78
C PRO A 318 6.06 5.01 -20.62
N ASP A 319 6.16 5.00 -21.94
CA ASP A 319 4.99 5.06 -22.84
C ASP A 319 4.33 3.69 -23.05
N VAL A 320 5.02 2.60 -22.71
CA VAL A 320 4.55 1.22 -22.96
C VAL A 320 4.56 0.34 -21.72
N ARG A 321 5.38 0.65 -20.71
CA ARG A 321 5.46 -0.13 -19.47
C ARG A 321 4.15 -0.06 -18.70
N GLN A 322 3.86 -1.13 -17.95
CA GLN A 322 2.59 -1.22 -17.23
C GLN A 322 2.51 -0.12 -16.16
N LYS A 323 1.29 0.24 -15.75
CA LYS A 323 1.04 1.10 -14.58
C LYS A 323 0.02 0.39 -13.70
N CYS A 324 0.26 0.37 -12.39
CA CYS A 324 -0.79 -0.04 -11.47
C CYS A 324 -1.84 1.06 -11.41
N GLN A 325 -3.11 0.71 -11.53
CA GLN A 325 -4.22 1.66 -11.53
C GLN A 325 -5.26 1.31 -10.48
N TRP A 326 -5.77 2.31 -9.76
CA TRP A 326 -6.98 2.20 -8.94
C TRP A 326 -8.05 3.14 -9.48
N GLU A 327 -9.29 2.69 -9.52
CA GLU A 327 -10.44 3.53 -9.85
C GLU A 327 -11.46 3.51 -8.70
N MET A 328 -11.97 4.69 -8.37
CA MET A 328 -12.98 4.89 -7.33
C MET A 328 -14.17 5.61 -7.95
N PHE A 329 -15.28 4.88 -8.14
CA PHE A 329 -16.50 5.42 -8.71
C PHE A 329 -17.18 6.42 -7.76
N LYS A 330 -17.66 7.53 -8.33
CA LYS A 330 -18.42 8.56 -7.60
C LYS A 330 -19.80 8.06 -7.17
N ASP A 331 -20.33 7.04 -7.86
CA ASP A 331 -21.46 6.22 -7.44
C ASP A 331 -21.06 4.74 -7.56
N PRO A 332 -20.95 3.99 -6.45
CA PRO A 332 -20.42 2.63 -6.48
C PRO A 332 -21.40 1.66 -7.15
N THR A 333 -22.70 2.01 -7.19
CA THR A 333 -23.74 1.23 -7.86
C THR A 333 -23.63 1.30 -9.38
N GLN A 334 -22.94 2.32 -9.90
CA GLN A 334 -22.69 2.52 -11.33
C GLN A 334 -21.43 1.84 -11.84
N THR A 335 -20.67 1.15 -10.99
CA THR A 335 -19.52 0.33 -11.42
C THR A 335 -19.93 -0.59 -12.58
N PRO A 336 -19.26 -0.56 -13.75
CA PRO A 336 -19.59 -1.38 -14.91
C PRO A 336 -19.55 -2.89 -14.64
N GLU A 337 -20.36 -3.66 -15.38
CA GLU A 337 -20.49 -5.12 -15.20
C GLU A 337 -19.16 -5.87 -15.43
N GLU A 338 -18.30 -5.36 -16.30
CA GLU A 338 -17.00 -5.96 -16.61
C GLU A 338 -16.13 -6.17 -15.35
N TYR A 339 -16.16 -5.23 -14.40
CA TYR A 339 -15.41 -5.31 -13.14
C TYR A 339 -15.91 -6.43 -12.22
N TYR A 340 -17.18 -6.83 -12.31
CA TYR A 340 -17.69 -7.98 -11.57
C TYR A 340 -17.30 -9.27 -12.26
N THR A 341 -17.46 -9.33 -13.59
CA THR A 341 -17.20 -10.55 -14.35
C THR A 341 -15.73 -10.96 -14.32
N ARG A 342 -14.78 -10.01 -14.26
CA ARG A 342 -13.34 -10.30 -14.19
C ARG A 342 -12.90 -10.96 -12.89
N VAL A 343 -13.68 -10.83 -11.81
CA VAL A 343 -13.50 -11.57 -10.56
C VAL A 343 -14.52 -12.69 -10.40
N GLY A 344 -15.26 -13.05 -11.46
CA GLY A 344 -16.22 -14.16 -11.43
C GLY A 344 -17.49 -13.88 -10.64
N ARG A 345 -17.81 -12.60 -10.40
CA ARG A 345 -19.06 -12.14 -9.78
C ARG A 345 -20.05 -11.70 -10.85
N LYS A 346 -21.33 -11.61 -10.47
CA LYS A 346 -22.38 -10.98 -11.28
C LYS A 346 -22.76 -9.66 -10.61
N LYS A 347 -22.91 -8.59 -11.40
CA LYS A 347 -23.43 -7.32 -10.88
C LYS A 347 -24.85 -7.53 -10.32
N PRO A 348 -25.12 -7.15 -9.06
CA PRO A 348 -26.44 -7.34 -8.48
C PRO A 348 -27.42 -6.25 -8.95
N GLU A 349 -28.72 -6.49 -8.76
CA GLU A 349 -29.78 -5.51 -9.02
C GLU A 349 -30.05 -4.61 -7.80
N VAL A 350 -29.56 -5.00 -6.63
CA VAL A 350 -29.68 -4.29 -5.33
C VAL A 350 -28.31 -4.17 -4.68
N PHE A 351 -28.11 -3.13 -3.87
CA PHE A 351 -26.82 -2.77 -3.26
C PHE A 351 -27.01 -2.42 -1.78
N GLY A 352 -25.92 -2.41 -1.02
CA GLY A 352 -25.93 -2.18 0.44
C GLY A 352 -25.99 -3.50 1.22
N SER A 353 -25.32 -3.54 2.38
CA SER A 353 -25.13 -4.78 3.14
C SER A 353 -26.41 -5.46 3.60
N SER A 354 -27.52 -4.73 3.72
CA SER A 354 -28.82 -5.26 4.10
C SER A 354 -29.42 -6.23 3.09
N ASN A 355 -28.90 -6.24 1.85
CA ASN A 355 -29.36 -7.12 0.77
C ASN A 355 -28.54 -8.42 0.61
N PHE A 356 -27.47 -8.60 1.39
CA PHE A 356 -26.55 -9.73 1.25
C PHE A 356 -26.38 -10.50 2.56
N GLU A 357 -26.52 -11.82 2.50
CA GLU A 357 -26.11 -12.71 3.58
C GLU A 357 -24.59 -12.85 3.54
N ALA A 358 -23.89 -12.17 4.45
CA ALA A 358 -22.46 -12.39 4.62
C ALA A 358 -22.14 -12.86 6.04
N PRO A 359 -21.05 -13.64 6.22
CA PRO A 359 -20.61 -14.08 7.52
C PRO A 359 -20.43 -12.91 8.50
N PRO A 360 -20.68 -13.12 9.80
CA PRO A 360 -20.35 -12.13 10.81
C PRO A 360 -18.84 -11.86 10.77
N MET A 361 -18.48 -10.59 10.71
CA MET A 361 -17.08 -10.16 10.80
C MET A 361 -16.62 -10.17 12.27
N PRO A 362 -15.32 -10.42 12.54
CA PRO A 362 -14.78 -10.32 13.90
C PRO A 362 -14.96 -8.92 14.48
N ASP A 363 -15.14 -8.83 15.80
CA ASP A 363 -15.25 -7.54 16.51
C ASP A 363 -13.95 -6.75 16.37
N ALA A 364 -14.04 -5.61 15.69
CA ALA A 364 -12.92 -4.72 15.43
C ALA A 364 -12.24 -4.21 16.71
N GLY A 365 -12.96 -4.09 17.83
CA GLY A 365 -12.40 -3.64 19.11
C GLY A 365 -11.50 -4.67 19.80
N SER A 366 -11.55 -5.94 19.39
CA SER A 366 -10.74 -7.03 19.95
C SER A 366 -9.38 -7.21 19.27
N LEU A 367 -9.17 -6.54 18.14
CA LEU A 367 -8.00 -6.69 17.28
C LEU A 367 -7.15 -5.42 17.46
N GLY A 368 -6.02 -5.55 18.16
CA GLY A 368 -5.01 -4.48 18.22
C GLY A 368 -4.40 -4.27 16.84
N LEU A 369 -5.03 -3.42 16.02
CA LEU A 369 -4.67 -3.23 14.62
C LEU A 369 -3.72 -2.03 14.43
N PRO A 370 -2.78 -2.12 13.48
CA PRO A 370 -1.81 -1.07 13.19
C PRO A 370 -2.49 0.19 12.62
N GLY A 371 -2.02 1.36 13.05
CA GLY A 371 -2.58 2.67 12.69
C GLY A 371 -3.59 3.25 13.67
N LEU A 372 -3.82 2.59 14.82
CA LEU A 372 -4.57 3.13 15.96
C LEU A 372 -3.70 3.93 16.95
N GLY A 373 -2.40 4.08 16.67
CA GLY A 373 -1.42 4.77 17.50
C GLY A 373 -0.84 5.99 16.81
#